data_AF-B5GXV3-F1
#
_entry.id   AF-B5GXV3-F1
#
_cell.length_a   1.000
_cell.length_b   1.000
_cell.length_c   1.000
_cell.angle_alpha   90.00
_cell.angle_beta   90.00
_cell.angle_gamma   90.00
#
_symmetry.space_group_name_H-M   'P 1'
#
loop_
_entity.id
_entity.type
_entity.pdbx_description
1 polymer ?
#
loop_
_entity_poly.entity_id
_entity_poly.type
_entity_poly.pdbx_seq_one_letter_code
_entity_poly.pdbx_strand_id
1 'polypeptide(L)'
;MRRTVLVPVLKTLCDAHIARDGSEEDATATLTLGERAWDLCGEHQATFSRYLTDALGTGADDDHVPDDDTTGEPDPVIETEPEADRACEADADDGAGPEPVRSVMIAGEVPGYEWDTAREAVRNLGYEVVGRADDSTVLLILGEGGERNGTKLRDAAERGIPCMDVRAPGRFRDAVRAGRFTGGDPLPQPAKVDRSGMSERERNRLIRSWARGQGYTVPSQGRIPMGVRHAYETAHRNAPEGKAAAA
;
A
#
# COMPACT_ATOMS: atom_id res chain seq x y z
N MET A 1 34.55 -52.36 -3.98
CA MET A 1 34.21 -51.54 -5.17
C MET A 1 33.46 -50.31 -4.67
N ARG A 2 33.99 -49.09 -4.83
CA ARG A 2 33.31 -47.87 -4.40
C ARG A 2 32.31 -47.48 -5.49
N ARG A 3 31.03 -47.41 -5.13
CA ARG A 3 29.94 -47.03 -6.04
C ARG A 3 29.79 -45.51 -5.96
N THR A 4 30.28 -44.81 -6.98
CA THR A 4 30.03 -43.37 -7.11
C THR A 4 28.57 -43.18 -7.53
N VAL A 5 27.76 -42.61 -6.64
CA VAL A 5 26.38 -42.22 -6.96
C VAL A 5 26.45 -40.81 -7.53
N LEU A 6 26.17 -40.67 -8.82
CA LEU A 6 25.94 -39.36 -9.45
C LEU A 6 24.52 -38.94 -9.10
N VAL A 7 24.39 -38.03 -8.14
CA VAL A 7 23.13 -37.35 -7.87
C VAL A 7 23.01 -36.21 -8.89
N PRO A 8 22.00 -36.20 -9.76
CA PRO A 8 21.77 -35.06 -10.63
C PRO A 8 21.38 -33.86 -9.77
N VAL A 9 22.26 -32.88 -9.68
CA VAL A 9 21.91 -31.57 -9.13
C VAL A 9 21.02 -30.92 -10.18
N LEU A 10 19.71 -30.89 -9.90
CA LEU A 10 18.80 -30.02 -10.64
C LEU A 10 19.33 -28.60 -10.44
N LYS A 11 19.73 -27.95 -11.54
CA LYS A 11 20.16 -26.56 -11.50
C LYS A 11 18.95 -25.73 -11.08
N THR A 12 18.96 -25.24 -9.86
CA THR A 12 18.04 -24.19 -9.41
C THR A 12 18.46 -22.90 -10.10
N LEU A 13 17.49 -22.17 -10.66
CA LEU A 13 17.74 -20.93 -11.38
C LEU A 13 17.53 -19.75 -10.45
N CYS A 14 18.24 -18.64 -10.72
CA CYS A 14 18.15 -17.43 -9.94
C CYS A 14 16.81 -16.72 -10.18
N ASP A 15 15.94 -16.72 -9.17
CA ASP A 15 14.61 -16.09 -9.20
C ASP A 15 14.67 -14.60 -9.55
N ALA A 16 15.72 -13.90 -9.10
CA ALA A 16 15.88 -12.47 -9.36
C ALA A 16 16.15 -12.15 -10.84
N HIS A 17 16.88 -13.00 -11.56
CA HIS A 17 17.12 -12.84 -13.00
C HIS A 17 15.86 -13.17 -13.79
N ILE A 18 15.18 -14.26 -13.43
CA ILE A 18 13.88 -14.63 -14.00
C ILE A 18 12.87 -13.49 -13.85
N ALA A 19 12.80 -12.87 -12.66
CA ALA A 19 11.85 -11.79 -12.38
C ALA A 19 12.22 -10.45 -13.04
N ARG A 20 13.52 -10.15 -13.21
CA ARG A 20 14.00 -8.85 -13.71
C ARG A 20 13.99 -8.76 -15.22
N ASP A 21 14.56 -9.74 -15.90
CA ASP A 21 14.76 -9.72 -17.35
C ASP A 21 14.52 -11.08 -18.02
N GLY A 22 14.13 -12.10 -17.26
CA GLY A 22 13.86 -13.45 -17.76
C GLY A 22 15.12 -14.23 -18.10
N SER A 23 16.30 -13.75 -17.68
CA SER A 23 17.54 -14.49 -17.89
C SER A 23 17.65 -15.69 -16.94
N GLU A 24 18.26 -16.76 -17.44
CA GLU A 24 18.49 -17.99 -16.69
C GLU A 24 19.94 -18.00 -16.19
N GLU A 25 20.11 -17.74 -14.91
CA GLU A 25 21.40 -17.85 -14.22
C GLU A 25 21.32 -18.93 -13.14
N ASP A 26 22.39 -19.70 -12.94
CA ASP A 26 22.42 -20.74 -11.91
C ASP A 26 22.37 -20.09 -10.50
N ALA A 27 21.42 -20.53 -9.66
CA ALA A 27 21.38 -20.15 -8.26
C ALA A 27 22.52 -20.82 -7.49
N THR A 28 23.15 -20.06 -6.61
CA THR A 28 24.26 -20.53 -5.77
C THR A 28 23.86 -20.69 -4.32
N ALA A 29 22.73 -20.11 -3.91
CA ALA A 29 22.21 -20.18 -2.55
C ALA A 29 20.69 -20.05 -2.52
N THR A 30 20.07 -20.63 -1.50
CA THR A 30 18.66 -20.45 -1.18
C THR A 30 18.54 -19.57 0.06
N LEU A 31 17.80 -18.48 -0.04
CA LEU A 31 17.48 -17.60 1.07
C LEU A 31 16.05 -17.85 1.54
N THR A 32 15.86 -17.99 2.85
CA THR A 32 14.54 -18.23 3.45
C THR A 32 14.12 -17.09 4.39
N LEU A 33 12.84 -16.75 4.39
CA LEU A 33 12.22 -15.82 5.34
C LEU A 33 10.83 -16.35 5.71
N GLY A 34 10.71 -16.92 6.92
CA GLY A 34 9.51 -17.65 7.33
C GLY A 34 9.24 -18.81 6.38
N GLU A 35 8.05 -18.83 5.78
CA GLU A 35 7.62 -19.89 4.84
C GLU A 35 8.08 -19.65 3.39
N ARG A 36 8.74 -18.53 3.10
CA ARG A 36 9.17 -18.19 1.74
C ARG A 36 10.63 -18.53 1.52
N ALA A 37 10.94 -19.05 0.33
CA ALA A 37 12.29 -19.35 -0.13
C ALA A 37 12.54 -18.71 -1.50
N TRP A 38 13.77 -18.25 -1.73
CA TRP A 38 14.24 -17.71 -3.00
C TRP A 38 15.59 -18.30 -3.35
N ASP A 39 15.72 -18.82 -4.56
CA ASP A 39 16.98 -19.31 -5.12
C ASP A 39 17.69 -18.16 -5.84
N LEU A 40 18.87 -17.77 -5.35
CA LEU A 40 19.59 -16.58 -5.82
C LEU A 40 21.03 -16.90 -6.21
N CYS A 41 21.52 -16.21 -7.24
CA CYS A 41 22.95 -16.16 -7.52
C CYS A 41 23.67 -15.26 -6.49
N GLY A 42 25.00 -15.41 -6.36
CA GLY A 42 25.77 -14.76 -5.31
C GLY A 42 25.65 -13.23 -5.27
N GLU A 43 25.51 -12.58 -6.44
CA GLU A 43 25.31 -11.12 -6.52
C GLU A 43 23.95 -10.69 -5.97
N HIS A 44 22.89 -11.39 -6.37
CA HIS A 44 21.54 -11.11 -5.90
C HIS A 44 21.35 -11.47 -4.43
N GLN A 45 21.97 -12.56 -3.97
CA GLN A 45 21.99 -12.91 -2.55
C GLN A 45 22.63 -11.79 -1.73
N ALA A 46 23.83 -11.32 -2.10
CA ALA A 46 24.52 -10.27 -1.34
C ALA A 46 23.71 -8.96 -1.30
N THR A 47 23.12 -8.59 -2.43
CA THR A 47 22.28 -7.38 -2.54
C THR A 47 21.02 -7.51 -1.70
N PHE A 48 20.32 -8.63 -1.81
CA PHE A 48 19.08 -8.91 -1.09
C PHE A 48 19.32 -8.98 0.42
N SER A 49 20.35 -9.70 0.87
CA SER A 49 20.72 -9.78 2.28
C SER A 49 21.02 -8.41 2.87
N ARG A 50 21.69 -7.51 2.14
CA ARG A 50 21.94 -6.15 2.62
C ARG A 50 20.62 -5.37 2.83
N TYR A 51 19.69 -5.46 1.88
CA TYR A 51 18.38 -4.81 2.02
C TYR A 51 17.56 -5.43 3.15
N LEU A 52 17.64 -6.75 3.32
CA LEU A 52 16.95 -7.46 4.38
C LEU A 52 17.49 -7.04 5.76
N THR A 53 18.81 -6.97 5.93
CA THR A 53 19.44 -6.48 7.16
C THR A 53 19.12 -5.00 7.43
N ASP A 54 19.05 -4.15 6.40
CA ASP A 54 18.64 -2.75 6.57
C ASP A 54 17.16 -2.62 6.96
N ALA A 55 16.30 -3.47 6.40
CA ALA A 55 14.86 -3.46 6.68
C ALA A 55 14.51 -4.01 8.05
N LEU A 56 15.19 -5.09 8.47
CA LEU A 56 14.93 -5.79 9.74
C LEU A 56 15.79 -5.25 10.90
N GLY A 57 16.86 -4.51 10.61
CA GLY A 57 17.92 -4.20 11.57
C GLY A 57 18.88 -5.38 11.73
N THR A 58 20.12 -5.12 12.14
CA THR A 58 21.02 -6.18 12.60
C THR A 58 20.44 -6.77 13.87
N GLY A 59 19.91 -7.99 13.81
CA GLY A 59 19.60 -8.80 14.99
C GLY A 59 20.89 -9.09 15.75
N ALA A 60 21.29 -8.18 16.62
CA ALA A 60 21.97 -8.57 17.84
C ALA A 60 20.87 -8.97 18.82
N ASP A 61 21.02 -10.15 19.39
CA ASP A 61 20.09 -10.87 20.26
C ASP A 61 19.12 -11.80 19.52
N ASP A 62 19.68 -12.91 19.02
CA ASP A 62 19.09 -14.22 19.29
C ASP A 62 20.23 -15.25 19.35
N ASP A 63 20.54 -15.67 20.58
CA ASP A 63 21.18 -16.95 20.89
C ASP A 63 20.28 -18.08 20.39
N HIS A 64 20.24 -18.30 19.08
CA HIS A 64 19.73 -19.55 18.53
C HIS A 64 20.89 -20.55 18.48
N VAL A 65 21.02 -21.30 19.57
CA VAL A 65 21.82 -22.52 19.60
C VAL A 65 21.22 -23.47 18.54
N PRO A 66 22.00 -23.93 17.54
CA PRO A 66 21.52 -24.96 16.63
C PRO A 66 21.47 -26.28 17.41
N ASP A 67 20.26 -26.78 17.67
CA ASP A 67 20.06 -28.17 18.08
C ASP A 67 20.33 -29.07 16.87
N ASP A 68 21.54 -29.60 16.83
CA ASP A 68 22.01 -30.63 15.90
C ASP A 68 21.79 -32.02 16.54
N ASP A 69 20.84 -32.71 15.93
CA ASP A 69 20.85 -34.14 15.58
C ASP A 69 20.78 -35.26 16.64
N THR A 70 19.77 -36.12 16.37
CA THR A 70 19.57 -37.54 16.67
C THR A 70 20.28 -38.22 17.85
N THR A 71 19.46 -38.80 18.75
CA THR A 71 19.39 -40.26 18.96
C THR A 71 18.07 -40.60 19.66
N GLY A 72 17.10 -41.15 18.93
CA GLY A 72 15.87 -41.71 19.50
C GLY A 72 15.63 -43.10 18.93
N GLU A 73 15.96 -44.13 19.71
CA GLU A 73 15.61 -45.53 19.43
C GLU A 73 14.08 -45.69 19.35
N PRO A 74 13.54 -46.52 18.43
CA PRO A 74 12.10 -46.78 18.35
C PRO A 74 11.66 -48.02 19.13
N ASP A 75 10.35 -48.02 19.44
CA ASP A 75 9.43 -49.11 19.80
C ASP A 75 9.01 -49.30 21.29
N PRO A 76 7.80 -49.83 21.59
CA PRO A 76 6.71 -50.23 20.68
C PRO A 76 5.32 -49.64 20.98
N VAL A 77 4.51 -49.64 19.92
CA VAL A 77 3.04 -49.79 19.83
C VAL A 77 2.35 -50.31 21.10
N ILE A 78 1.32 -49.57 21.56
CA ILE A 78 0.20 -50.16 22.31
C ILE A 78 -1.09 -49.85 21.55
N GLU A 79 -1.81 -50.94 21.34
CA GLU A 79 -2.97 -51.10 20.49
C GLU A 79 -4.19 -50.30 20.97
N THR A 80 -4.92 -49.87 19.95
CA THR A 80 -6.28 -49.33 19.94
C THR A 80 -7.29 -50.31 20.54
N GLU A 81 -8.38 -49.80 21.12
CA GLU A 81 -9.79 -50.26 20.95
C GLU A 81 -10.76 -49.38 21.81
N PRO A 82 -12.06 -49.30 21.48
CA PRO A 82 -12.71 -48.01 21.21
C PRO A 82 -14.02 -47.70 22.00
N GLU A 83 -14.59 -46.54 21.66
CA GLU A 83 -15.99 -46.06 21.79
C GLU A 83 -16.61 -45.78 23.18
N ALA A 84 -17.05 -44.53 23.36
CA ALA A 84 -18.40 -44.21 23.88
C ALA A 84 -18.76 -42.74 23.56
N ASP A 85 -19.56 -42.57 22.50
CA ASP A 85 -20.65 -41.62 22.36
C ASP A 85 -20.59 -40.30 23.15
N ARG A 86 -20.28 -39.21 22.43
CA ARG A 86 -21.02 -37.96 22.64
C ARG A 86 -21.50 -37.41 21.31
N ALA A 87 -22.82 -37.49 21.20
CA ALA A 87 -23.66 -36.98 20.15
C ALA A 87 -23.24 -35.59 19.66
N CYS A 88 -23.29 -35.49 18.33
CA CYS A 88 -23.78 -34.34 17.59
C CYS A 88 -24.62 -33.35 18.41
N GLU A 89 -24.03 -32.19 18.69
CA GLU A 89 -24.79 -30.95 18.66
C GLU A 89 -24.32 -30.18 17.43
N ALA A 90 -25.16 -30.24 16.41
CA ALA A 90 -25.14 -29.34 15.29
C ALA A 90 -25.56 -27.96 15.83
N ASP A 91 -24.59 -27.22 16.37
CA ASP A 91 -24.76 -25.78 16.51
C ASP A 91 -24.57 -25.17 15.13
N ALA A 92 -25.70 -24.75 14.58
CA ALA A 92 -25.75 -23.78 13.51
C ALA A 92 -25.03 -22.52 14.00
N ASP A 93 -23.74 -22.40 13.70
CA ASP A 93 -23.04 -21.13 13.82
C ASP A 93 -23.47 -20.27 12.64
N ASP A 94 -24.45 -19.43 12.97
CA ASP A 94 -24.87 -18.22 12.28
C ASP A 94 -23.72 -17.57 11.50
N GLY A 95 -24.00 -17.15 10.27
CA GLY A 95 -23.02 -16.53 9.39
C GLY A 95 -22.30 -15.37 10.04
N ALA A 96 -21.12 -15.63 10.60
CA ALA A 96 -20.10 -14.63 10.81
C ALA A 96 -19.65 -14.17 9.42
N GLY A 97 -20.34 -13.13 8.92
CA GLY A 97 -19.80 -12.33 7.84
C GLY A 97 -18.36 -11.93 8.17
N PRO A 98 -17.49 -11.74 7.17
CA PRO A 98 -16.09 -11.42 7.40
C PRO A 98 -15.99 -10.28 8.42
N GLU A 99 -15.16 -10.44 9.45
CA GLU A 99 -14.95 -9.41 10.47
C GLU A 99 -14.79 -8.05 9.79
N PRO A 100 -15.43 -6.98 10.32
CA PRO A 100 -15.42 -5.69 9.65
C PRO A 100 -13.98 -5.20 9.53
N VAL A 101 -13.47 -5.21 8.29
CA VAL A 101 -12.11 -4.75 7.99
C VAL A 101 -12.01 -3.30 8.44
N ARG A 102 -11.01 -3.02 9.29
CA ARG A 102 -10.79 -1.66 9.80
C ARG A 102 -10.47 -0.75 8.63
N SER A 103 -11.19 0.35 8.49
CA SER A 103 -11.00 1.27 7.38
C SER A 103 -10.20 2.51 7.80
N VAL A 104 -9.46 3.08 6.84
CA VAL A 104 -8.58 4.23 7.02
C VAL A 104 -8.84 5.23 5.90
N MET A 105 -8.94 6.51 6.26
CA MET A 105 -9.03 7.59 5.29
C MET A 105 -7.65 8.21 5.06
N ILE A 106 -7.30 8.46 3.80
CA ILE A 106 -6.10 9.25 3.45
C ILE A 106 -6.55 10.59 2.88
N ALA A 107 -6.06 11.69 3.43
CA ALA A 107 -6.34 13.05 2.94
C ALA A 107 -5.03 13.78 2.61
N GLY A 108 -4.86 14.19 1.35
CA GLY A 108 -3.63 14.84 0.89
C GLY A 108 -2.56 13.85 0.44
N GLU A 109 -1.47 14.36 -0.12
CA GLU A 109 -0.37 13.55 -0.63
C GLU A 109 0.56 13.12 0.51
N VAL A 110 1.01 11.87 0.50
CA VAL A 110 1.89 11.35 1.53
C VAL A 110 3.35 11.63 1.13
N PRO A 111 4.13 12.39 1.91
CA PRO A 111 5.50 12.72 1.53
C PRO A 111 6.35 11.47 1.30
N GLY A 112 6.98 11.38 0.12
CA GLY A 112 7.84 10.27 -0.26
C GLY A 112 7.10 9.01 -0.74
N TYR A 113 5.77 9.08 -0.91
CA TYR A 113 4.97 8.00 -1.46
C TYR A 113 4.06 8.51 -2.59
N GLU A 114 4.03 7.77 -3.69
CA GLU A 114 2.98 7.93 -4.69
C GLU A 114 1.63 7.52 -4.08
N TRP A 115 0.55 8.14 -4.57
CA TRP A 115 -0.79 7.93 -4.02
C TRP A 115 -1.20 6.46 -3.97
N ASP A 116 -0.94 5.70 -5.04
CA ASP A 116 -1.31 4.29 -5.10
C ASP A 116 -0.44 3.43 -4.16
N THR A 117 0.85 3.73 -4.06
CA THR A 117 1.78 3.04 -3.15
C THR A 117 1.40 3.28 -1.69
N ALA A 118 0.98 4.50 -1.33
CA ALA A 118 0.49 4.79 0.02
C ALA A 118 -0.77 3.97 0.35
N ARG A 119 -1.70 3.82 -0.60
CA ARG A 119 -2.91 3.00 -0.40
C ARG A 119 -2.58 1.51 -0.29
N GLU A 120 -1.66 1.03 -1.11
CA GLU A 120 -1.19 -0.35 -1.07
C GLU A 120 -0.50 -0.67 0.26
N ALA A 121 0.36 0.22 0.77
CA ALA A 121 0.99 0.07 2.08
C ALA A 121 -0.05 -0.05 3.22
N VAL A 122 -1.12 0.74 3.17
CA VAL A 122 -2.21 0.66 4.14
C VAL A 122 -2.98 -0.67 4.03
N ARG A 123 -3.24 -1.14 2.80
CA ARG A 123 -3.89 -2.44 2.56
C ARG A 123 -3.05 -3.63 2.99
N ASN A 124 -1.74 -3.57 2.80
CA ASN A 124 -0.81 -4.62 3.22
C ASN A 124 -0.78 -4.80 4.75
N LEU A 125 -1.20 -3.78 5.50
CA LEU A 125 -1.36 -3.83 6.96
C LEU A 125 -2.77 -4.28 7.39
N GLY A 126 -3.61 -4.72 6.45
CA GLY A 126 -4.95 -5.22 6.74
C GLY A 126 -6.03 -4.14 6.88
N TYR A 127 -5.74 -2.90 6.48
CA TYR A 127 -6.72 -1.81 6.52
C TYR A 127 -7.36 -1.57 5.15
N GLU A 128 -8.65 -1.26 5.12
CA GLU A 128 -9.33 -0.82 3.90
C GLU A 128 -9.19 0.70 3.71
N VAL A 129 -8.88 1.17 2.50
CA VAL A 129 -8.77 2.62 2.25
C VAL A 129 -10.06 3.21 1.69
N VAL A 130 -10.78 3.95 2.54
CA VAL A 130 -12.10 4.54 2.22
C VAL A 130 -12.03 6.03 1.87
N GLY A 131 -13.01 6.46 1.07
CA GLY A 131 -13.13 7.86 0.64
C GLY A 131 -13.96 8.74 1.59
N ARG A 132 -14.82 8.11 2.40
CA ARG A 132 -15.68 8.72 3.42
C ARG A 132 -15.58 7.90 4.69
N ALA A 133 -15.82 8.54 5.82
CA ALA A 133 -15.86 7.85 7.08
C ALA A 133 -17.13 6.99 7.17
N ASP A 134 -16.94 5.73 7.56
CA ASP A 134 -17.96 4.76 7.93
C ASP A 134 -17.74 4.33 9.39
N ASP A 135 -18.52 3.35 9.84
CA ASP A 135 -18.47 2.88 11.23
C ASP A 135 -17.26 1.98 11.51
N SER A 136 -16.56 1.50 10.47
CA SER A 136 -15.30 0.78 10.58
C SER A 136 -14.07 1.68 10.46
N THR A 137 -14.25 3.00 10.27
CA THR A 137 -13.14 3.94 10.08
C THR A 137 -12.44 4.24 11.40
N VAL A 138 -11.21 3.75 11.52
CA VAL A 138 -10.41 3.86 12.75
C VAL A 138 -9.41 5.00 12.72
N LEU A 139 -9.04 5.52 11.55
CA LEU A 139 -7.97 6.51 11.44
C LEU A 139 -8.11 7.42 10.20
N LEU A 140 -7.77 8.70 10.38
CA LEU A 140 -7.47 9.64 9.29
C LEU A 140 -5.97 9.86 9.19
N ILE A 141 -5.39 9.55 8.03
CA ILE A 141 -4.01 9.90 7.66
C ILE A 141 -4.03 11.23 6.91
N LEU A 142 -3.36 12.23 7.47
CA LEU A 142 -3.28 13.58 6.93
C LEU A 142 -1.92 13.84 6.29
N GLY A 143 -1.89 13.89 4.97
CA GLY A 143 -0.75 14.29 4.16
C GLY A 143 -0.74 15.78 3.80
N GLU A 144 0.17 16.13 2.90
CA GLU A 144 0.32 17.48 2.37
C GLU A 144 -0.93 17.90 1.57
N GLY A 145 -1.45 19.10 1.86
CA GLY A 145 -2.70 19.58 1.27
C GLY A 145 -3.96 18.90 1.81
N GLY A 146 -3.84 18.00 2.80
CA GLY A 146 -4.97 17.31 3.42
C GLY A 146 -5.94 18.26 4.12
N GLU A 147 -5.46 19.39 4.63
CA GLU A 147 -6.25 20.47 5.25
C GLU A 147 -7.29 21.09 4.31
N ARG A 148 -7.08 20.98 3.00
CA ARG A 148 -8.01 21.46 1.97
C ARG A 148 -9.20 20.52 1.79
N ASN A 149 -9.10 19.27 2.25
CA ASN A 149 -10.17 18.29 2.16
C ASN A 149 -11.15 18.40 3.33
N GLY A 150 -11.91 19.49 3.33
CA GLY A 150 -12.83 19.81 4.42
C GLY A 150 -14.00 18.83 4.60
N THR A 151 -14.24 17.91 3.67
CA THR A 151 -15.22 16.83 3.87
C THR A 151 -14.65 15.75 4.78
N LYS A 152 -13.46 15.22 4.47
CA LYS A 152 -12.82 14.17 5.29
C LYS A 152 -12.50 14.64 6.72
N LEU A 153 -12.10 15.91 6.86
CA LEU A 153 -11.84 16.50 8.18
C LEU A 153 -13.11 16.68 9.01
N ARG A 154 -14.22 17.07 8.38
CA ARG A 154 -15.52 17.15 9.08
C ARG A 154 -16.02 15.76 9.47
N ASP A 155 -15.96 14.81 8.54
CA ASP A 155 -16.36 13.42 8.80
C ASP A 155 -15.54 12.82 9.96
N ALA A 156 -14.23 13.07 10.01
CA ALA A 156 -13.37 12.64 11.10
C ALA A 156 -13.69 13.35 12.42
N ALA A 157 -13.93 14.67 12.41
CA ALA A 157 -14.27 15.43 13.60
C ALA A 157 -15.63 15.04 14.18
N GLU A 158 -16.66 14.85 13.33
CA GLU A 158 -18.01 14.46 13.75
C GLU A 158 -18.04 13.07 14.40
N ARG A 159 -17.20 12.15 13.90
CA ARG A 159 -17.10 10.78 14.39
C ARG A 159 -16.00 10.58 15.45
N GLY A 160 -15.27 11.63 15.83
CA GLY A 160 -14.16 11.53 16.79
C GLY A 160 -13.00 10.64 16.34
N ILE A 161 -12.80 10.51 15.02
CA ILE A 161 -11.77 9.64 14.45
C ILE A 161 -10.39 10.26 14.69
N PRO A 162 -9.44 9.51 15.26
CA PRO A 162 -8.11 10.04 15.52
C PRO A 162 -7.37 10.36 14.21
N CYS A 163 -6.52 11.40 14.25
CA CYS A 163 -5.72 11.83 13.12
C CYS A 163 -4.26 11.43 13.33
N MET A 164 -3.64 11.00 12.24
CA MET A 164 -2.19 10.83 12.11
C MET A 164 -1.69 11.78 11.04
N ASP A 165 -0.95 12.80 11.45
CA ASP A 165 -0.26 13.74 10.58
C ASP A 165 1.00 13.07 10.04
N VAL A 166 1.07 12.92 8.72
CA VAL A 166 2.23 12.33 8.01
C VAL A 166 3.04 13.37 7.24
N ARG A 167 2.77 14.67 7.45
CA ARG A 167 3.56 15.76 6.85
C ARG A 167 5.00 15.77 7.37
N ALA A 168 5.24 15.23 8.57
CA ALA A 168 6.58 15.00 9.07
C ALA A 168 7.29 13.94 8.20
N PRO A 169 8.44 14.26 7.58
CA PRO A 169 9.14 13.33 6.71
C PRO A 169 9.44 12.01 7.42
N GLY A 170 9.17 10.89 6.75
CA GLY A 170 9.45 9.54 7.27
C GLY A 170 8.41 8.97 8.23
N ARG A 171 7.50 9.78 8.80
CA ARG A 171 6.52 9.30 9.78
C ARG A 171 5.58 8.22 9.24
N PHE A 172 5.12 8.36 7.99
CA PHE A 172 4.33 7.31 7.34
C PHE A 172 5.14 6.03 7.13
N ARG A 173 6.38 6.16 6.64
CA ARG A 173 7.29 5.02 6.44
C ARG A 173 7.56 4.28 7.76
N ASP A 174 7.81 5.02 8.83
CA ASP A 174 8.13 4.44 10.13
C ASP A 174 6.90 3.73 10.73
N ALA A 175 5.69 4.26 10.52
CA ALA A 175 4.46 3.59 10.90
C ALA A 175 4.19 2.32 10.08
N VAL A 176 4.49 2.35 8.77
CA VAL A 176 4.41 1.16 7.91
C VAL A 176 5.41 0.10 8.37
N ARG A 177 6.65 0.48 8.67
CA ARG A 177 7.68 -0.42 9.21
C ARG A 177 7.30 -0.97 10.59
N ALA A 178 6.68 -0.16 11.45
CA ALA A 178 6.19 -0.58 12.75
C ALA A 178 4.92 -1.46 12.69
N GLY A 179 4.34 -1.66 11.51
CA GLY A 179 3.17 -2.51 11.30
C GLY A 179 1.86 -1.95 11.85
N ARG A 180 1.83 -0.68 12.28
CA ARG A 180 0.63 -0.06 12.88
C ARG A 180 0.60 1.45 12.65
N PHE A 181 -0.58 1.96 12.36
CA PHE A 181 -0.82 3.40 12.32
C PHE A 181 -1.40 3.88 13.64
N THR A 182 -0.68 4.78 14.31
CA THR A 182 -1.12 5.38 15.57
C THR A 182 -1.61 6.79 15.31
N GLY A 183 -2.88 7.04 15.61
CA GLY A 183 -3.41 8.38 15.70
C GLY A 183 -3.07 9.02 17.06
N GLY A 184 -3.23 10.34 17.14
CA GLY A 184 -2.90 11.11 18.34
C GLY A 184 -2.56 12.57 18.04
N ASP A 185 -2.44 12.92 16.76
CA ASP A 185 -2.22 14.29 16.35
C ASP A 185 -3.54 15.07 16.39
N PRO A 186 -3.49 16.38 16.72
CA PRO A 186 -4.68 17.22 16.70
C PRO A 186 -5.24 17.31 15.28
N LEU A 187 -6.53 17.04 15.13
CA LEU A 187 -7.26 17.27 13.87
C LEU A 187 -7.13 18.76 13.50
N PRO A 188 -6.56 19.10 12.34
CA PRO A 188 -6.51 20.49 11.91
C PRO A 188 -7.92 20.97 11.59
N GLN A 189 -8.20 22.25 11.87
CA GLN A 189 -9.40 22.86 11.34
C GLN A 189 -9.33 22.86 9.82
N PRO A 190 -10.42 22.50 9.12
CA PRO A 190 -10.42 22.53 7.67
C PRO A 190 -10.08 23.94 7.21
N ALA A 191 -8.98 24.07 6.47
CA ALA A 191 -8.57 25.36 5.95
C ALA A 191 -9.74 25.89 5.13
N LYS A 192 -10.15 27.15 5.37
CA LYS A 192 -11.06 27.85 4.47
C LYS A 192 -10.35 27.93 3.13
N VAL A 193 -10.67 27.00 2.24
CA VAL A 193 -10.19 27.03 0.88
C VAL A 193 -10.89 28.21 0.23
N ASP A 194 -10.23 29.37 0.19
CA ASP A 194 -10.57 30.36 -0.81
C ASP A 194 -10.46 29.62 -2.15
N ARG A 195 -11.59 29.41 -2.81
CA ARG A 195 -11.71 28.72 -4.10
C ARG A 195 -11.12 29.59 -5.22
N SER A 196 -9.92 30.15 -5.03
CA SER A 196 -9.25 31.00 -6.02
C SER A 196 -8.80 30.22 -7.25
N GLY A 197 -8.88 28.88 -7.23
CA GLY A 197 -8.75 28.03 -8.40
C GLY A 197 -10.07 27.36 -8.77
N MET A 198 -10.55 27.59 -10.00
CA MET A 198 -11.67 26.82 -10.56
C MET A 198 -11.35 25.32 -10.53
N SER A 199 -12.32 24.52 -10.06
CA SER A 199 -12.17 23.06 -10.01
C SER A 199 -11.84 22.50 -11.39
N GLU A 200 -11.11 21.40 -11.47
CA GLU A 200 -10.74 20.81 -12.76
C GLU A 200 -11.98 20.46 -13.61
N ARG A 201 -13.08 20.07 -12.95
CA ARG A 201 -14.38 19.83 -13.59
C ARG A 201 -14.95 21.10 -14.21
N GLU A 202 -14.84 22.21 -13.52
CA GLU A 202 -15.31 23.53 -13.95
C GLU A 202 -14.43 24.11 -15.06
N ARG A 203 -13.10 24.00 -14.92
CA ARG A 203 -12.14 24.30 -15.98
C ARG A 203 -12.44 23.49 -17.25
N ASN A 204 -12.72 22.20 -17.11
CA ASN A 204 -13.09 21.36 -18.25
C ASN A 204 -14.45 21.72 -18.85
N ARG A 205 -15.40 22.26 -18.08
CA ARG A 205 -16.65 22.81 -18.63
C ARG A 205 -16.38 24.06 -19.46
N LEU A 206 -15.54 24.97 -18.96
CA LEU A 206 -15.15 26.21 -19.64
C LEU A 206 -14.38 25.95 -20.93
N ILE A 207 -13.42 25.02 -20.90
CA ILE A 207 -12.68 24.63 -22.10
C ILE A 207 -13.64 24.08 -23.15
N ARG A 208 -14.64 23.26 -22.76
CA ARG A 208 -15.64 22.74 -23.72
C ARG A 208 -16.58 23.81 -24.25
N SER A 209 -17.05 24.73 -23.43
CA SER A 209 -17.92 25.83 -23.89
C SER A 209 -17.16 26.74 -24.85
N TRP A 210 -15.91 27.08 -24.52
CA TRP A 210 -15.03 27.85 -25.40
C TRP A 210 -14.75 27.11 -26.71
N ALA A 211 -14.41 25.81 -26.64
CA ALA A 211 -14.14 24.99 -27.81
C ALA A 211 -15.32 24.94 -28.77
N ARG A 212 -16.56 24.76 -28.26
CA ARG A 212 -17.77 24.82 -29.09
C ARG A 212 -17.99 26.19 -29.71
N GLY A 213 -17.74 27.26 -28.96
CA GLY A 213 -17.81 28.64 -29.48
C GLY A 213 -16.80 28.93 -30.59
N GLN A 214 -15.67 28.21 -30.60
CA GLN A 214 -14.63 28.30 -31.63
C GLN A 214 -14.81 27.26 -32.76
N GLY A 215 -15.88 26.45 -32.74
CA GLY A 215 -16.17 25.45 -33.77
C GLY A 215 -15.41 24.11 -33.63
N TYR A 216 -14.74 23.85 -32.51
CA TYR A 216 -14.11 22.56 -32.25
C TYR A 216 -15.14 21.49 -31.86
N THR A 217 -15.05 20.32 -32.49
CA THR A 217 -15.81 19.13 -32.09
C THR A 217 -15.19 18.50 -30.85
N VAL A 218 -15.80 18.74 -29.69
CA VAL A 218 -15.38 18.15 -28.41
C VAL A 218 -16.45 17.21 -27.84
N PRO A 219 -16.06 16.06 -27.27
CA PRO A 219 -16.98 15.19 -26.54
C PRO A 219 -17.71 15.93 -25.41
N SER A 220 -18.99 15.62 -25.19
CA SER A 220 -19.81 16.19 -24.12
C SER A 220 -19.30 15.80 -22.72
N GLN A 221 -18.70 14.62 -22.61
CA GLN A 221 -18.12 14.07 -21.39
C GLN A 221 -16.75 13.44 -21.67
N GLY A 222 -15.94 13.25 -20.61
CA GLY A 222 -14.63 12.60 -20.71
C GLY A 222 -13.47 13.55 -21.04
N ARG A 223 -12.35 12.95 -21.45
CA ARG A 223 -11.06 13.62 -21.67
C ARG A 223 -11.16 14.66 -22.80
N ILE A 224 -10.64 15.86 -22.54
CA ILE A 224 -10.56 16.92 -23.55
C ILE A 224 -9.35 16.64 -24.45
N PRO A 225 -9.48 16.70 -25.79
CA PRO A 225 -8.34 16.58 -26.70
C PRO A 225 -7.24 17.59 -26.35
N MET A 226 -6.00 17.13 -26.32
CA MET A 226 -4.85 17.97 -25.91
C MET A 226 -4.72 19.23 -26.77
N GLY A 227 -4.98 19.15 -28.08
CA GLY A 227 -4.97 20.31 -28.97
C GLY A 227 -5.96 21.40 -28.56
N VAL A 228 -7.16 21.02 -28.10
CA VAL A 228 -8.17 21.97 -27.64
C VAL A 228 -7.77 22.60 -26.30
N ARG A 229 -7.19 21.80 -25.39
CA ARG A 229 -6.69 22.32 -24.11
C ARG A 229 -5.58 23.34 -24.33
N HIS A 230 -4.63 23.05 -25.22
CA HIS A 230 -3.54 23.95 -25.53
C HIS A 230 -4.00 25.23 -26.25
N ALA A 231 -4.99 25.12 -27.15
CA ALA A 231 -5.59 26.27 -27.80
C ALA A 231 -6.32 27.18 -26.79
N TYR A 232 -7.04 26.59 -25.83
CA TYR A 232 -7.66 27.33 -24.73
C TYR A 232 -6.63 28.03 -23.85
N GLU A 233 -5.58 27.32 -23.43
CA GLU A 233 -4.50 27.87 -22.62
C GLU A 233 -3.79 29.02 -23.34
N THR A 234 -3.54 28.89 -24.65
CA THR A 234 -2.91 29.95 -25.45
C THR A 234 -3.82 31.17 -25.63
N ALA A 235 -5.11 30.96 -25.86
CA ALA A 235 -6.08 32.04 -26.00
C ALA A 235 -6.28 32.85 -24.70
N HIS A 236 -6.17 32.19 -23.54
CA HIS A 236 -6.36 32.82 -22.23
C HIS A 236 -5.05 33.23 -21.56
N ARG A 237 -3.88 32.94 -22.16
CA ARG A 237 -2.57 33.42 -21.69
C ARG A 237 -2.40 34.94 -21.81
N ASN A 238 -3.22 35.58 -22.65
CA ASN A 238 -3.19 37.01 -22.95
C ASN A 238 -4.41 37.78 -22.41
N ALA A 239 -5.23 37.20 -21.54
CA ALA A 239 -6.23 37.97 -20.81
C ALA A 239 -5.50 38.69 -19.66
N PRO A 240 -5.29 40.01 -19.72
CA PRO A 240 -4.67 40.73 -18.62
C PRO A 240 -5.61 40.61 -17.41
N GLU A 241 -5.06 40.16 -16.30
CA GLU A 241 -5.60 40.43 -14.98
C GLU A 241 -5.90 41.94 -14.88
N GLY A 242 -7.08 42.24 -14.32
CA GLY A 242 -7.76 43.52 -14.37
C GLY A 242 -6.89 44.77 -14.38
N LYS A 243 -7.03 45.51 -15.47
CA LYS A 243 -6.90 46.96 -15.56
C LYS A 243 -7.65 47.61 -14.39
N ALA A 244 -6.92 48.07 -13.38
CA ALA A 244 -7.41 49.08 -12.45
C ALA A 244 -7.59 50.38 -13.23
N ALA A 245 -8.85 50.78 -13.44
CA ALA A 245 -9.23 52.10 -13.90
C ALA A 245 -9.85 52.85 -12.70
N ALA A 246 -9.20 53.94 -12.29
CA ALA A 246 -9.80 55.07 -11.58
C ALA A 246 -8.90 56.27 -11.96
N ALA A 247 -9.38 57.20 -12.79
CA ALA A 247 -10.31 58.29 -12.46
C ALA A 247 -9.63 59.33 -11.56
#